data_AF-A0A7X1H012-F1
#
_entry.id   AF-A0A7X1H012-F1
#
_cell.length_a   1.000
_cell.length_b   1.000
_cell.length_c   1.000
_cell.angle_alpha   90.00
_cell.angle_beta   90.00
_cell.angle_gamma   90.00
#
_symmetry.space_group_name_H-M   'P 1'
#
loop_
_entity.id
_entity.type
_entity.pdbx_description
1 polymer ?
#
loop_
_entity_poly.entity_id
_entity_poly.type
_entity_poly.pdbx_seq_one_letter_code
_entity_poly.pdbx_strand_id
1 'polypeptide(L)'
;MEIRTRIVIGLLSLAMMVVPLGAVAGDFDGSRPLIMAIIDVIECHPGGACETVTPQEARLPRFLEIDVDKKEISEIGDAKEERRTMIQSVTQDEGVLILQGAQNGRGWSVTITEASGEAVATVSDPVSGFVLFGACTPR
;
A
#
# COMPACT_ATOMS: atom_id res chain seq x y z
N MET A 1 -3.92 -48.64 -38.14
CA MET A 1 -4.98 -47.92 -37.39
C MET A 1 -4.53 -47.55 -35.97
N GLU A 2 -3.79 -48.42 -35.27
CA GLU A 2 -3.22 -48.21 -33.92
C GLU A 2 -2.29 -46.99 -33.74
N ILE A 3 -1.51 -46.62 -34.76
CA ILE A 3 -0.50 -45.53 -34.66
C ILE A 3 -1.16 -44.14 -34.70
N ARG A 4 -2.27 -43.98 -35.44
CA ARG A 4 -3.01 -42.70 -35.50
C ARG A 4 -3.70 -42.38 -34.19
N THR A 5 -4.20 -43.39 -33.47
CA THR A 5 -4.84 -43.25 -32.16
C THR A 5 -3.85 -42.79 -31.09
N ARG A 6 -2.60 -43.27 -31.13
CA ARG A 6 -1.54 -42.87 -30.18
C ARG A 6 -1.07 -41.43 -30.35
N ILE A 7 -1.06 -40.92 -31.58
CA ILE A 7 -0.67 -39.52 -31.86
C ILE A 7 -1.75 -38.55 -31.37
N VAL A 8 -3.03 -38.90 -31.54
CA VAL A 8 -4.15 -38.05 -31.06
C VAL A 8 -4.20 -38.02 -29.52
N ILE A 9 -3.89 -39.13 -28.85
CA ILE A 9 -3.83 -39.19 -27.38
C ILE A 9 -2.65 -38.40 -26.82
N GLY A 10 -1.50 -38.38 -27.52
CA GLY A 10 -0.32 -37.61 -27.11
C GLY A 10 -0.43 -36.09 -27.30
N LEU A 11 -1.28 -35.62 -28.23
CA LEU A 11 -1.52 -34.20 -28.46
C LEU A 11 -2.61 -33.61 -27.56
N LEU A 12 -3.51 -34.44 -27.00
CA LEU A 12 -4.54 -33.99 -26.05
C LEU A 12 -4.01 -33.79 -24.62
N SER A 13 -2.87 -34.39 -24.27
CA SER A 13 -2.29 -34.35 -22.92
C SER A 13 -1.39 -33.14 -22.65
N LEU A 14 -1.02 -32.36 -23.67
CA LEU A 14 -0.15 -31.17 -23.50
C LEU A 14 -0.94 -29.86 -23.28
N ALA A 15 -2.27 -29.89 -23.37
CA ALA A 15 -3.12 -28.70 -23.23
C ALA A 15 -3.57 -28.42 -21.78
N MET A 16 -3.13 -29.21 -20.80
CA MET A 16 -3.70 -29.22 -19.45
C MET A 16 -2.61 -29.01 -18.40
N MET A 17 -2.16 -27.76 -18.24
CA MET A 17 -1.69 -27.14 -16.98
C MET A 17 -1.03 -25.79 -17.27
N VAL A 18 -1.81 -24.84 -17.78
CA VAL A 18 -1.57 -23.43 -17.45
C VAL A 18 -2.63 -23.11 -16.40
N VAL A 19 -2.39 -23.58 -15.17
CA VAL A 19 -3.14 -23.06 -14.03
C VAL A 19 -2.60 -21.65 -13.85
N PRO A 20 -3.39 -20.58 -14.05
CA PRO A 20 -2.93 -19.28 -13.64
C PRO A 20 -2.66 -19.40 -12.15
N LEU A 21 -1.40 -19.19 -11.73
CA LEU A 21 -1.14 -18.88 -10.33
C LEU A 21 -1.90 -17.59 -10.10
N GLY A 22 -3.14 -17.69 -9.61
CA GLY A 22 -3.79 -16.55 -9.01
C GLY A 22 -2.81 -16.06 -7.95
N ALA A 23 -2.22 -14.90 -8.18
CA ALA A 23 -1.47 -14.22 -7.14
C ALA A 23 -2.47 -14.12 -5.99
N VAL A 24 -2.24 -14.89 -4.94
CA VAL A 24 -2.94 -14.68 -3.69
C VAL A 24 -2.42 -13.32 -3.26
N ALA A 25 -3.19 -12.27 -3.55
CA ALA A 25 -3.00 -11.00 -2.89
C ALA A 25 -2.93 -11.35 -1.40
N GLY A 26 -1.90 -10.86 -0.72
CA GLY A 26 -1.89 -10.92 0.73
C GLY A 26 -3.12 -10.20 1.27
N ASP A 27 -3.36 -10.31 2.57
CA ASP A 27 -4.50 -9.69 3.25
C ASP A 27 -4.38 -8.13 3.33
N PHE A 28 -3.88 -7.49 2.27
CA PHE A 28 -3.52 -6.07 2.15
C PHE A 28 -4.32 -5.31 1.06
N ASP A 29 -5.34 -5.94 0.48
CA ASP A 29 -6.24 -5.37 -0.53
C ASP A 29 -7.21 -4.30 0.02
N GLY A 30 -7.17 -4.05 1.33
CA GLY A 30 -8.03 -3.10 2.02
C GLY A 30 -9.39 -3.68 2.44
N SER A 31 -9.62 -4.99 2.25
CA SER A 31 -10.86 -5.67 2.70
C SER A 31 -11.01 -5.74 4.23
N ARG A 32 -9.92 -5.49 4.97
CA ARG A 32 -9.87 -5.39 6.43
C ARG A 32 -8.92 -4.27 6.85
N PRO A 33 -9.07 -3.71 8.06
CA PRO A 33 -8.19 -2.65 8.53
C PRO A 33 -6.73 -3.11 8.54
N LEU A 34 -5.83 -2.21 8.16
CA LEU A 34 -4.39 -2.43 8.14
C LEU A 34 -3.71 -1.53 9.17
N ILE A 35 -2.69 -2.05 9.85
CA ILE A 35 -1.78 -1.23 10.65
C ILE A 35 -0.51 -1.02 9.84
N MET A 36 -0.20 0.22 9.48
CA MET A 36 1.06 0.61 8.84
C MET A 36 2.06 1.06 9.90
N ALA A 37 3.23 0.42 9.96
CA ALA A 37 4.38 0.91 10.70
C ALA A 37 5.23 1.81 9.79
N ILE A 38 5.55 3.02 10.26
CA ILE A 38 6.48 3.93 9.58
C ILE A 38 7.91 3.54 9.97
N ILE A 39 8.72 3.21 8.98
CA ILE A 39 10.10 2.72 9.14
C ILE A 39 11.08 3.88 8.92
N ASP A 40 10.99 4.55 7.77
CA ASP A 40 11.86 5.67 7.39
C ASP A 40 11.04 6.87 6.92
N VAL A 41 11.54 8.08 7.18
CA VAL A 41 10.95 9.33 6.71
C VAL A 41 12.03 10.17 6.04
N ILE A 42 11.76 10.61 4.81
CA ILE A 42 12.57 11.57 4.07
C ILE A 42 11.78 12.87 3.97
N GLU A 43 12.33 13.96 4.48
CA GLU A 43 11.78 15.31 4.34
C GLU A 43 12.61 16.08 3.31
N CYS A 44 11.94 16.77 2.40
CA CYS A 44 12.54 17.57 1.35
C CYS A 44 12.04 19.03 1.43
N HIS A 45 12.96 19.98 1.22
CA HIS A 45 12.71 21.41 1.28
C HIS A 45 13.04 22.11 -0.06
N PRO A 46 12.62 23.38 -0.24
CA PRO A 46 12.94 24.13 -1.44
C PRO A 46 14.45 24.26 -1.62
N GLY A 47 14.92 24.14 -2.86
CA GLY A 47 16.36 24.08 -3.16
C GLY A 47 16.92 22.65 -3.28
N GLY A 48 16.08 21.62 -3.08
CA GLY A 48 16.42 20.23 -3.40
C GLY A 48 17.19 19.49 -2.30
N ALA A 49 17.31 20.07 -1.11
CA ALA A 49 17.82 19.37 0.05
C ALA A 49 16.76 18.39 0.56
N CYS A 50 17.16 17.12 0.72
CA CYS A 50 16.35 16.09 1.37
C CYS A 50 17.18 15.41 2.46
N GLU A 51 16.57 15.13 3.60
CA GLU A 51 17.22 14.50 4.74
C GLU A 51 16.35 13.42 5.37
N THR A 52 17.00 12.40 5.93
CA THR A 52 16.33 11.38 6.72
C THR A 52 16.04 11.92 8.10
N VAL A 53 14.77 11.94 8.48
CA VAL A 53 14.30 12.41 9.79
C VAL A 53 13.61 11.26 10.51
N THR A 54 13.56 11.33 11.84
CA THR A 54 12.73 10.42 12.61
C THR A 54 11.24 10.78 12.46
N PRO A 55 10.31 9.82 12.64
CA PRO A 55 8.89 10.13 12.69
C PRO A 55 8.56 11.22 13.73
N GLN A 56 9.27 11.25 14.86
CA GLN A 56 9.06 12.26 15.91
C GLN A 56 9.47 13.67 15.46
N GLU A 57 10.61 13.81 14.78
CA GLU A 57 11.05 15.09 14.21
C GLU A 57 10.06 15.61 13.17
N ALA A 58 9.54 14.71 12.32
CA ALA A 58 8.49 15.00 11.35
C ALA A 58 7.07 15.17 11.98
N ARG A 59 6.93 15.01 13.30
CA ARG A 59 5.65 15.05 14.03
C ARG A 59 4.61 14.07 13.47
N LEU A 60 5.10 12.90 13.07
CA LEU A 60 4.35 11.76 12.59
C LEU A 60 4.24 10.69 13.69
N PRO A 61 3.14 9.92 13.71
CA PRO A 61 3.05 8.76 14.58
C PRO A 61 4.00 7.65 14.12
N ARG A 62 4.18 6.63 14.96
CA ARG A 62 4.89 5.40 14.55
C ARG A 62 3.99 4.42 13.79
N PHE A 63 2.70 4.43 14.12
CA PHE A 63 1.71 3.50 13.59
C PHE A 63 0.48 4.26 13.12
N LEU A 64 -0.05 3.85 11.98
CA LEU A 64 -1.30 4.33 11.41
C LEU A 64 -2.26 3.15 11.26
N GLU A 65 -3.52 3.34 11.60
CA GLU A 65 -4.60 2.46 11.15
C GLU A 65 -5.14 2.99 9.82
N ILE A 66 -5.28 2.09 8.85
CA ILE A 66 -5.87 2.35 7.55
C ILE A 66 -7.15 1.50 7.48
N ASP A 67 -8.29 2.16 7.44
CA ASP A 67 -9.61 1.54 7.34
C ASP A 67 -10.27 2.02 6.05
N VAL A 68 -10.18 1.19 5.01
CA VAL A 68 -10.70 1.50 3.67
C VAL A 68 -12.22 1.53 3.66
N ASP A 69 -12.88 0.68 4.45
CA ASP A 69 -14.35 0.65 4.57
C ASP A 69 -14.87 1.94 5.22
N LYS A 70 -14.23 2.39 6.31
CA LYS A 70 -14.53 3.70 6.93
C LYS A 70 -13.97 4.90 6.15
N LYS A 71 -13.16 4.65 5.12
CA LYS A 71 -12.42 5.67 4.35
C LYS A 71 -11.61 6.59 5.25
N GLU A 72 -10.85 6.02 6.18
CA GLU A 72 -10.15 6.75 7.21
C GLU A 72 -8.73 6.22 7.40
N ILE A 73 -7.80 7.14 7.65
CA ILE A 73 -6.48 6.84 8.21
C ILE A 73 -6.38 7.56 9.55
N SER A 74 -6.06 6.84 10.61
CA SER A 74 -5.94 7.37 11.97
C SER A 74 -4.61 7.00 12.62
N GLU A 75 -4.14 7.85 13.53
CA GLU A 75 -2.99 7.55 14.37
C GLU A 75 -3.31 6.46 15.40
N ILE A 76 -2.38 5.50 15.58
CA ILE A 76 -2.41 4.55 16.70
C ILE A 76 -1.35 4.99 17.71
N GLY A 77 -1.79 5.41 18.91
CA GLY A 77 -0.89 5.81 19.99
C GLY A 77 -1.59 6.58 21.10
N ASP A 78 -0.80 7.12 22.03
CA ASP A 78 -1.28 7.81 23.23
C ASP A 78 -1.47 9.33 23.02
N ALA A 79 -1.57 9.80 21.78
CA ALA A 79 -1.81 11.21 21.50
C ALA A 79 -3.12 11.65 22.17
N LYS A 80 -3.10 12.81 22.86
CA LYS A 80 -4.28 13.34 23.54
C LYS A 80 -5.46 13.61 22.60
N GLU A 81 -5.17 13.87 21.34
CA GLU A 81 -6.14 14.00 20.26
C GLU A 81 -5.73 13.04 19.15
N GLU A 82 -6.60 12.08 18.83
CA GLU A 82 -6.39 11.16 17.71
C GLU A 82 -6.40 11.96 16.40
N ARG A 83 -5.26 11.96 15.70
CA ARG A 83 -5.15 12.59 14.39
C ARG A 83 -5.73 11.64 13.34
N ARG A 84 -6.66 12.14 12.54
CA ARG A 84 -7.30 11.38 11.46
C ARG A 84 -7.41 12.17 10.16
N THR A 85 -7.34 11.47 9.04
CA THR A 85 -7.56 12.00 7.70
C THR A 85 -8.49 11.09 6.91
N MET A 86 -9.24 11.67 5.97
CA MET A 86 -10.24 10.95 5.20
C MET A 86 -9.66 10.51 3.86
N ILE A 87 -9.84 9.23 3.53
CA ILE A 87 -9.53 8.67 2.22
C ILE A 87 -10.57 9.17 1.22
N GLN A 88 -10.13 9.95 0.24
CA GLN A 88 -11.00 10.53 -0.80
C GLN A 88 -11.07 9.65 -2.04
N SER A 89 -9.99 8.93 -2.35
CA SER A 89 -9.92 7.98 -3.46
C SER A 89 -9.28 6.68 -3.02
N VAL A 90 -9.82 5.59 -3.54
CA VAL A 90 -9.29 4.22 -3.42
C VAL A 90 -9.20 3.68 -4.84
N THR A 91 -8.03 3.18 -5.23
CA THR A 91 -7.79 2.57 -6.53
C THR A 91 -6.98 1.30 -6.31
N GLN A 92 -7.37 0.21 -6.96
CA GLN A 92 -6.56 -1.00 -7.05
C GLN A 92 -6.09 -1.10 -8.49
N ASP A 93 -4.78 -1.15 -8.68
CA ASP A 93 -4.16 -1.26 -9.99
C ASP A 93 -2.87 -2.07 -9.90
N GLU A 94 -2.67 -3.01 -10.83
CA GLU A 94 -1.48 -3.87 -10.90
C GLU A 94 -1.04 -4.52 -9.56
N GLY A 95 -1.98 -4.90 -8.70
CA GLY A 95 -1.67 -5.52 -7.39
C GLY A 95 -1.19 -4.52 -6.34
N VAL A 96 -1.52 -3.24 -6.51
CA VAL A 96 -1.23 -2.16 -5.58
C VAL A 96 -2.53 -1.48 -5.17
N LEU A 97 -2.75 -1.39 -3.87
CA LEU A 97 -3.79 -0.56 -3.27
C LEU A 97 -3.27 0.88 -3.15
N ILE A 98 -3.95 1.81 -3.80
CA ILE A 98 -3.61 3.23 -3.86
C ILE A 98 -4.70 4.03 -3.15
N LEU A 99 -4.31 4.77 -2.12
CA LEU A 99 -5.18 5.60 -1.29
C LEU A 99 -4.74 7.05 -1.40
N GLN A 100 -5.69 7.97 -1.58
CA GLN A 100 -5.36 9.39 -1.74
C GLN A 100 -6.34 10.29 -1.01
N GLY A 101 -5.85 11.48 -0.66
CA GLY A 101 -6.69 12.52 -0.09
C GLY A 101 -5.96 13.83 0.13
N ALA A 102 -6.68 14.77 0.72
CA ALA A 102 -6.14 16.05 1.13
C ALA A 102 -6.80 16.55 2.42
N GLN A 103 -6.02 17.18 3.29
CA GLN A 103 -6.51 17.78 4.53
C GLN A 103 -5.60 18.93 4.96
N ASN A 104 -6.17 20.02 5.48
CA ASN A 104 -5.41 21.16 6.02
C ASN A 104 -4.36 21.75 5.06
N GLY A 105 -4.69 21.81 3.76
CA GLY A 105 -3.77 22.32 2.73
C GLY A 105 -2.64 21.36 2.34
N ARG A 106 -2.71 20.09 2.76
CA ARG A 106 -1.75 19.04 2.42
C ARG A 106 -2.41 17.99 1.55
N GLY A 107 -1.75 17.62 0.45
CA GLY A 107 -2.14 16.47 -0.37
C GLY A 107 -1.30 15.25 0.01
N TRP A 108 -1.90 14.07 -0.01
CA TRP A 108 -1.20 12.83 0.33
C TRP A 108 -1.64 11.66 -0.55
N SER A 109 -0.73 10.70 -0.70
CA SER A 109 -0.96 9.43 -1.39
C SER A 109 -0.26 8.31 -0.62
N VAL A 110 -0.91 7.16 -0.48
CA VAL A 110 -0.34 5.94 0.09
C VAL A 110 -0.49 4.83 -0.94
N THR A 111 0.58 4.09 -1.21
CA THR A 111 0.55 2.87 -2.03
C THR A 111 0.94 1.68 -1.16
N ILE A 112 0.21 0.59 -1.26
CA ILE A 112 0.45 -0.65 -0.52
C ILE A 112 0.50 -1.79 -1.54
N THR A 113 1.61 -2.52 -1.57
CA THR A 113 1.74 -3.71 -2.40
C THR A 113 0.86 -4.82 -1.82
N GLU A 114 -0.16 -5.27 -2.57
CA GLU A 114 -1.15 -6.21 -2.04
C GLU A 114 -0.54 -7.57 -1.68
N ALA A 115 0.55 -7.98 -2.36
CA ALA A 115 1.21 -9.26 -2.10
C ALA A 115 2.09 -9.27 -0.84
N SER A 116 2.68 -8.13 -0.46
CA SER A 116 3.70 -8.05 0.60
C SER A 116 3.34 -7.15 1.78
N GLY A 117 2.42 -6.22 1.59
CA GLY A 117 2.11 -5.17 2.56
C GLY A 117 3.16 -4.06 2.63
N GLU A 118 4.18 -4.07 1.77
CA GLU A 118 5.14 -2.95 1.66
C GLU A 118 4.41 -1.69 1.23
N ALA A 119 4.65 -0.60 1.94
CA ALA A 119 3.90 0.63 1.80
C ALA A 119 4.79 1.86 1.66
N VAL A 120 4.38 2.78 0.80
CA VAL A 120 5.00 4.10 0.65
C VAL A 120 3.91 5.15 0.76
N ALA A 121 4.10 6.11 1.66
CA ALA A 121 3.26 7.29 1.74
C ALA A 121 4.03 8.53 1.30
N THR A 122 3.36 9.43 0.61
CA THR A 122 3.90 10.74 0.26
C THR A 122 2.96 11.82 0.73
N VAL A 123 3.53 12.91 1.23
CA VAL A 123 2.77 14.10 1.63
C VAL A 123 3.43 15.31 0.99
N SER A 124 2.60 16.15 0.39
CA SER A 124 3.01 17.47 -0.08
C SER A 124 2.30 18.51 0.76
N ASP A 125 3.07 19.46 1.28
CA ASP A 125 2.54 20.70 1.84
C ASP A 125 3.06 21.89 1.01
N PRO A 126 2.67 23.14 1.31
CA PRO A 126 3.04 24.30 0.50
C PRO A 126 4.56 24.56 0.37
N VAL A 127 5.40 24.04 1.28
CA VAL A 127 6.84 24.35 1.34
C VAL A 127 7.73 23.12 1.49
N SER A 128 7.19 21.95 1.84
CA SER A 128 7.93 20.72 2.07
C SER A 128 7.26 19.52 1.41
N GLY A 129 8.06 18.50 1.14
CA GLY A 129 7.60 17.18 0.70
C GLY A 129 8.11 16.09 1.63
N PHE A 130 7.29 15.06 1.86
CA PHE A 130 7.63 13.92 2.68
C PHE A 130 7.47 12.62 1.89
N VAL A 131 8.40 11.69 2.09
CA VAL A 131 8.31 10.30 1.65
C VAL A 131 8.49 9.41 2.87
N LEU A 132 7.49 8.59 3.17
CA LEU A 132 7.48 7.67 4.30
C LEU A 132 7.51 6.25 3.76
N PHE A 133 8.48 5.45 4.18
CA PHE A 133 8.55 4.04 3.89
C PHE A 133 8.02 3.25 5.08
N GLY A 134 7.23 2.22 4.82
CA GLY A 134 6.61 1.42 5.85
C GLY A 134 6.20 0.04 5.40
N ALA A 135 5.60 -0.70 6.33
CA ALA A 135 5.03 -2.00 6.07
C ALA A 135 3.72 -2.15 6.84
N CYS A 136 2.76 -2.81 6.21
CA CYS A 136 1.44 -3.09 6.77
C CYS A 136 1.37 -4.48 7.40
N THR A 137 0.51 -4.61 8.41
CA THR A 137 -0.02 -5.89 8.89
C THR A 137 -1.54 -5.80 8.91
N PRO A 138 -2.27 -6.87 8.54
CA PRO A 138 -3.72 -6.90 8.73
C PRO A 138 -4.06 -6.87 10.22
N ARG A 139 -5.14 -6.17 10.58
CA ARG A 139 -5.68 -6.10 11.96
C ARG A 139 -6.80 -7.11 12.18
#